data_AF-A0A1Y0GVM6-F1
#
_entry.id   AF-A0A1Y0GVM6-F1
#
_cell.length_a   1.000
_cell.length_b   1.000
_cell.length_c   1.000
_cell.angle_alpha   90.00
_cell.angle_beta   90.00
_cell.angle_gamma   90.00
#
_symmetry.space_group_name_H-M   'P 1'
#
loop_
_entity.id
_entity.type
_entity.pdbx_description
1 polymer ?
#
loop_
_entity_poly.entity_id
_entity_poly.type
_entity_poly.pdbx_seq_one_letter_code
_entity_poly.pdbx_strand_id
1 'polypeptide(L)'
;MLWAQASVCLILWVGFGIWASRRAMGMNLAKKPWAGILMMVGGAAVMFGGLAMMAMNGGIQNGKLTGLGWAGVGVLGMIFTGAQSYGAVWVLRSVVGEETTRSAGASESKD
;
A
#
# COMPACT_ATOMS: atom_id res chain seq x y z
N MET A 1 8.66 22.67 12.36
CA MET A 1 9.41 21.42 12.66
C MET A 1 8.62 20.17 12.30
N LEU A 2 7.35 20.04 12.69
CA LEU A 2 6.50 18.89 12.32
C LEU A 2 6.39 18.67 10.80
N TRP A 3 6.33 19.75 10.02
CA TRP A 3 6.36 19.69 8.55
C TRP A 3 7.63 19.05 7.99
N ALA A 4 8.81 19.37 8.53
CA ALA A 4 10.07 18.76 8.09
C ALA A 4 10.11 17.25 8.42
N GLN A 5 9.63 16.87 9.60
CA GLN A 5 9.46 15.48 10.01
C GLN A 5 8.50 14.71 9.08
N ALA A 6 7.38 15.33 8.71
CA ALA A 6 6.41 14.77 7.79
C ALA A 6 6.99 14.61 6.38
N SER A 7 7.75 15.60 5.88
CA SER A 7 8.42 15.52 4.58
C SER A 7 9.43 14.39 4.51
N VAL A 8 10.23 14.18 5.56
CA VAL A 8 11.19 13.07 5.61
C VAL A 8 10.47 11.72 5.60
N CYS A 9 9.41 11.57 6.41
CA CYS A 9 8.57 10.36 6.38
C CYS A 9 7.99 10.12 5.00
N LEU A 10 7.46 11.17 4.35
CA LEU A 10 6.87 11.07 3.03
C LEU A 10 7.88 10.61 1.97
N ILE A 11 9.11 11.14 1.99
CA ILE A 11 10.17 10.70 1.07
C ILE A 11 10.51 9.23 1.30
N LEU A 12 10.64 8.81 2.56
CA LEU A 12 10.91 7.41 2.91
C LEU A 12 9.78 6.48 2.45
N TRP A 13 8.52 6.89 2.62
CA TRP A 13 7.37 6.12 2.18
C TRP A 13 7.32 5.99 0.67
N VAL A 14 7.52 7.09 -0.06
CA VAL A 14 7.55 7.06 -1.53
C VAL A 14 8.67 6.17 -2.05
N GLY A 15 9.89 6.32 -1.50
CA GLY A 15 11.04 5.49 -1.86
C GLY A 15 10.78 4.00 -1.60
N PHE A 16 10.22 3.69 -0.42
CA PHE A 16 9.85 2.33 -0.06
C PHE A 16 8.73 1.78 -0.96
N GLY A 17 7.73 2.59 -1.30
CA GLY A 17 6.64 2.19 -2.20
C GLY A 17 7.12 1.84 -3.61
N ILE A 18 8.04 2.64 -4.17
CA ILE A 18 8.67 2.33 -5.46
C ILE A 18 9.41 1.00 -5.39
N TRP A 19 10.19 0.79 -4.33
CA TRP A 19 10.92 -0.47 -4.12
C TRP A 19 9.97 -1.66 -3.95
N ALA A 20 8.92 -1.52 -3.15
CA ALA A 20 7.92 -2.56 -2.90
C ALA A 20 7.15 -2.92 -4.18
N SER A 21 6.74 -1.94 -4.98
CA SER A 21 6.07 -2.16 -6.27
C SER A 21 6.97 -2.93 -7.24
N ARG A 22 8.27 -2.60 -7.31
CA ARG A 22 9.24 -3.34 -8.12
C ARG A 22 9.35 -4.80 -7.68
N ARG A 23 9.36 -5.06 -6.37
CA ARG A 23 9.43 -6.41 -5.83
C ARG A 23 8.14 -7.21 -6.06
N ALA A 24 6.99 -6.56 -5.92
CA ALA A 24 5.68 -7.15 -6.16
C ALA A 24 5.51 -7.65 -7.60
N MET A 25 6.06 -6.93 -8.58
CA MET A 25 6.06 -7.37 -9.99
C MET A 25 6.88 -8.66 -10.22
N GLY A 26 7.81 -9.01 -9.34
CA GLY A 26 8.55 -10.28 -9.42
C GLY A 26 7.79 -11.49 -8.88
N MET A 27 6.64 -11.30 -8.22
CA MET A 27 5.92 -12.38 -7.53
C MET A 27 4.84 -13.02 -8.40
N ASN A 28 4.74 -14.35 -8.38
CA ASN A 28 3.60 -15.07 -8.94
C ASN A 28 2.40 -14.97 -7.99
N LEU A 29 1.62 -13.90 -8.16
CA LEU A 29 0.40 -13.65 -7.38
C LEU A 29 -0.78 -14.46 -7.94
N ALA A 30 -1.63 -14.96 -7.05
CA ALA A 30 -2.83 -15.72 -7.43
C ALA A 30 -3.84 -14.83 -8.18
N LYS A 31 -4.61 -15.42 -9.11
CA LYS A 31 -5.67 -14.72 -9.90
C LYS A 31 -6.93 -14.42 -9.05
N LYS A 32 -6.81 -13.66 -7.97
CA LYS A 32 -7.92 -13.29 -7.09
C LYS A 32 -7.93 -11.76 -6.84
N PRO A 33 -8.69 -10.98 -7.62
CA PRO A 33 -8.69 -9.50 -7.53
C PRO A 33 -9.09 -8.99 -6.14
N TRP A 34 -10.02 -9.69 -5.48
CA TRP A 34 -10.53 -9.29 -4.17
C TRP A 34 -9.46 -9.30 -3.07
N ALA A 35 -8.42 -10.13 -3.19
CA ALA A 35 -7.32 -10.17 -2.22
C ALA A 35 -6.48 -8.89 -2.28
N GLY A 36 -6.28 -8.32 -3.48
CA GLY A 36 -5.62 -7.03 -3.64
C GLY A 36 -6.42 -5.89 -3.02
N ILE A 37 -7.74 -5.86 -3.25
CA ILE A 37 -8.64 -4.87 -2.65
C ILE A 37 -8.62 -4.96 -1.11
N LEU A 38 -8.70 -6.18 -0.56
CA LEU A 38 -8.63 -6.40 0.89
C LEU A 38 -7.30 -5.95 1.50
N MET A 39 -6.17 -6.16 0.81
CA MET A 39 -4.89 -5.61 1.23
C MET A 39 -4.90 -4.08 1.26
N MET A 40 -5.44 -3.43 0.23
CA MET A 40 -5.48 -1.97 0.17
C MET A 40 -6.38 -1.37 1.26
N VAL A 41 -7.58 -1.93 1.44
CA VAL A 41 -8.54 -1.47 2.47
C VAL A 41 -8.02 -1.78 3.87
N GLY A 42 -7.49 -2.99 4.09
CA GLY A 42 -6.89 -3.38 5.36
C GLY A 42 -5.67 -2.51 5.73
N GLY A 43 -4.81 -2.22 4.76
CA GLY A 43 -3.67 -1.31 4.93
C GLY A 43 -4.11 0.11 5.31
N ALA A 44 -5.15 0.64 4.67
CA ALA A 44 -5.72 1.94 5.02
C ALA A 44 -6.30 1.93 6.44
N ALA A 45 -7.05 0.89 6.82
CA ALA A 45 -7.60 0.75 8.16
C ALA A 45 -6.50 0.71 9.24
N VAL A 46 -5.41 -0.03 8.99
CA VAL A 46 -4.23 -0.07 9.88
C VAL A 46 -3.57 1.31 9.98
N MET A 47 -3.44 2.03 8.87
CA MET A 47 -2.85 3.38 8.87
C MET A 47 -3.70 4.35 9.70
N PHE A 48 -4.98 4.49 9.37
CA PHE A 48 -5.87 5.44 10.06
C PHE A 48 -6.09 5.06 11.53
N GLY A 49 -6.28 3.76 11.82
CA GLY A 49 -6.42 3.26 13.18
C GLY A 49 -5.14 3.46 14.00
N GLY A 50 -3.97 3.18 13.42
CA GLY A 50 -2.69 3.38 14.07
C GLY A 50 -2.38 4.85 14.35
N LEU A 51 -2.68 5.74 13.40
CA LEU A 51 -2.54 7.19 13.59
C LEU A 51 -3.49 7.71 14.68
N ALA A 52 -4.75 7.26 14.69
CA ALA A 52 -5.71 7.61 15.73
C ALA A 52 -5.23 7.17 17.11
N MET A 53 -4.74 5.93 17.23
CA MET A 53 -4.18 5.41 18.48
C MET A 53 -2.96 6.22 18.94
N MET A 54 -2.08 6.62 18.02
CA MET A 54 -0.95 7.48 18.34
C MET A 54 -1.36 8.87 18.80
N ALA A 55 -2.37 9.47 18.16
CA ALA A 55 -2.89 10.76 18.58
C ALA A 55 -3.47 10.69 20.00
N MET A 56 -4.17 9.61 20.35
CA MET A 56 -4.76 9.41 21.67
C MET A 56 -3.71 9.12 22.76
N ASN A 57 -2.63 8.42 22.44
CA ASN A 57 -1.59 8.02 23.39
C ASN A 57 -0.45 9.04 23.54
N GLY A 58 -0.65 10.30 23.11
CA GLY A 58 0.34 11.36 23.26
C GLY A 58 1.52 11.28 22.30
N GLY A 59 1.32 10.69 21.11
CA GLY A 59 2.30 10.67 20.02
C GLY A 59 2.62 12.06 19.47
N ILE A 60 1.78 13.05 19.75
CA ILE A 60 1.99 14.46 19.43
C ILE A 60 2.06 15.25 20.72
N GLN A 61 3.17 15.95 20.94
CA GLN A 61 3.36 16.85 22.09
C GLN A 61 3.91 18.19 21.58
N ASN A 62 3.36 19.30 22.08
CA ASN A 62 3.80 20.67 21.71
C ASN A 62 3.86 20.91 20.19
N GLY A 63 2.90 20.36 19.43
CA GLY A 63 2.85 20.51 17.97
C GLY A 63 4.00 19.81 17.23
N LYS A 64 4.64 18.81 17.84
CA LYS A 64 5.69 17.97 17.25
C LYS A 64 5.38 16.50 17.51
N LEU A 65 5.82 15.62 16.60
CA LEU A 65 5.80 14.19 16.87
C LEU A 65 6.87 13.87 17.93
N THR A 66 6.50 13.09 18.94
CA THR A 66 7.47 12.52 19.88
C THR A 66 8.39 11.55 19.13
N GLY A 67 9.56 11.22 19.69
CA GLY A 67 10.47 10.25 19.04
C GLY A 67 9.78 8.91 18.71
N LEU A 68 8.93 8.44 19.63
CA LEU A 68 8.10 7.25 19.43
C LEU A 68 6.99 7.47 18.40
N GLY A 69 6.33 8.64 18.44
CA GLY A 69 5.33 9.03 17.43
C GLY A 69 5.93 9.04 16.03
N TRP A 70 7.14 9.56 15.88
CA TRP A 70 7.82 9.63 14.59
C TRP A 70 8.22 8.24 14.07
N ALA A 71 8.77 7.38 14.94
CA ALA A 71 9.08 6.01 14.60
C ALA A 71 7.84 5.22 14.17
N GLY A 72 6.75 5.29 14.93
CA GLY A 72 5.56 4.51 14.60
C GLY A 72 4.76 5.09 13.44
N VAL A 73 4.72 6.41 13.22
CA VAL A 73 4.22 6.99 11.96
C VAL A 73 5.04 6.45 10.79
N GLY A 74 6.37 6.43 10.91
CA GLY A 74 7.26 5.85 9.92
C GLY A 74 6.91 4.39 9.57
N VAL A 75 6.76 3.54 10.58
CA VAL A 75 6.39 2.12 10.41
C VAL A 75 4.99 1.95 9.82
N LEU A 76 3.99 2.67 10.34
CA LEU A 76 2.61 2.61 9.83
C LEU A 76 2.55 3.00 8.35
N GLY A 77 3.26 4.06 7.97
CA GLY A 77 3.31 4.48 6.58
C GLY A 77 4.03 3.48 5.68
N MET A 78 5.10 2.83 6.14
CA MET A 78 5.74 1.75 5.36
C MET A 78 4.78 0.55 5.15
N ILE A 79 4.07 0.14 6.20
CA ILE A 79 3.06 -0.93 6.10
C ILE A 79 1.96 -0.53 5.12
N PHE A 80 1.44 0.69 5.25
CA PHE A 80 0.42 1.24 4.37
C PHE A 80 0.89 1.25 2.92
N THR A 81 2.03 1.88 2.63
CA THR A 81 2.55 1.98 1.26
C THR A 81 2.86 0.60 0.68
N GLY A 82 3.41 -0.32 1.48
CA GLY A 82 3.57 -1.71 1.08
C GLY A 82 2.23 -2.33 0.67
N ALA A 83 1.23 -2.28 1.53
CA ALA A 83 -0.10 -2.82 1.25
C ALA A 83 -0.74 -2.21 0.00
N GLN A 84 -0.58 -0.89 -0.23
CA GLN A 84 -1.04 -0.23 -1.45
C GLN A 84 -0.29 -0.72 -2.68
N SER A 85 1.04 -0.78 -2.64
CA SER A 85 1.89 -1.24 -3.76
C SER A 85 1.58 -2.69 -4.15
N TYR A 86 1.54 -3.60 -3.17
CA TYR A 86 1.24 -5.01 -3.43
C TYR A 86 -0.21 -5.21 -3.87
N GLY A 87 -1.17 -4.55 -3.22
CA GLY A 87 -2.58 -4.63 -3.58
C GLY A 87 -2.87 -4.11 -4.98
N ALA A 88 -2.26 -2.98 -5.37
CA ALA A 88 -2.40 -2.42 -6.71
C ALA A 88 -1.84 -3.36 -7.79
N VAL A 89 -0.63 -3.92 -7.58
CA VAL A 89 -0.05 -4.89 -8.52
C VAL A 89 -0.92 -6.15 -8.63
N TRP A 90 -1.51 -6.58 -7.52
CA TRP A 90 -2.42 -7.73 -7.51
C TRP A 90 -3.66 -7.46 -8.36
N VAL A 91 -4.32 -6.32 -8.14
CA VAL A 91 -5.52 -5.92 -8.90
C VAL A 91 -5.20 -5.79 -10.39
N LEU A 92 -4.10 -5.11 -10.73
CA LEU A 92 -3.65 -4.96 -12.12
C LEU A 92 -3.44 -6.31 -12.80
N ARG A 93 -2.79 -7.28 -12.13
CA ARG A 93 -2.57 -8.62 -12.70
C ARG A 93 -3.84 -9.42 -12.88
N SER A 94 -4.80 -9.31 -11.96
CA SER A 94 -6.09 -9.98 -12.13
C SER A 94 -6.86 -9.45 -13.32
N VAL A 95 -6.88 -8.13 -13.53
CA VAL A 95 -7.61 -7.51 -14.65
C VAL A 95 -6.94 -7.82 -15.98
N VAL A 96 -5.62 -7.63 -16.09
CA VAL A 96 -4.87 -7.93 -17.33
C VAL A 96 -4.95 -9.41 -17.70
N GLY A 97 -4.93 -10.31 -16.69
CA GLY A 97 -5.09 -11.75 -16.91
C GLY A 97 -6.46 -12.15 -17.46
N GLU A 98 -7.53 -11.42 -17.12
CA GLU A 98 -8.88 -11.66 -17.65
C GLU A 98 -9.00 -11.22 -19.12
N GLU A 99 -8.44 -10.06 -19.48
CA GLU A 99 -8.50 -9.53 -20.86
C GLU A 99 -7.78 -10.43 -21.87
N THR A 100 -6.65 -11.02 -21.47
CA THR A 100 -5.88 -11.90 -22.36
C THR A 100 -6.65 -13.20 -22.65
N THR A 101 -7.37 -13.74 -21.67
CA THR A 101 -8.12 -14.99 -21.80
C THR A 101 -9.40 -14.79 -22.61
N ARG A 102 -10.08 -13.64 -22.44
CA ARG A 102 -11.29 -13.29 -23.19
C ARG A 102 -11.02 -13.05 -24.68
N SER A 103 -9.89 -12.45 -25.02
CA SER A 103 -9.50 -12.21 -26.41
C SER A 103 -9.15 -13.51 -27.16
N ALA A 104 -8.54 -14.48 -26.47
CA ALA A 104 -8.24 -15.79 -27.05
C ALA A 104 -9.53 -16.58 -27.39
N GLY A 105 -10.49 -16.64 -26.46
CA GLY A 105 -11.75 -17.37 -26.69
C GLY A 105 -12.67 -16.73 -27.74
N ALA A 106 -12.61 -15.41 -27.93
CA ALA A 106 -13.37 -14.72 -28.99
C ALA A 106 -12.81 -14.99 -30.40
N SER A 107 -11.56 -15.42 -30.50
CA SER A 107 -10.90 -15.76 -31.77
C SER A 107 -11.26 -17.17 -32.26
N GLU A 108 -11.61 -18.06 -31.33
CA GLU A 108 -11.81 -19.50 -31.57
C GLU A 108 -13.27 -19.85 -31.93
N SER A 109 -14.23 -18.93 -31.74
CA SER A 109 -15.66 -19.18 -32.01
C SER A 109 -16.14 -18.80 -33.42
N LYS A 110 -15.22 -18.62 -34.37
CA LYS A 110 -15.53 -18.17 -35.75
C LYS A 110 -15.27 -19.21 -36.84
N ASP A 111 -14.88 -20.43 -36.47
CA ASP A 111 -14.75 -21.57 -37.39
C ASP A 111 -15.90 -22.57 -37.17
#